data_AF-A0A0K8PWK2-F1
#
_entry.id   AF-A0A0K8PWK2-F1
#
_cell.length_a   1.000
_cell.length_b   1.000
_cell.length_c   1.000
_cell.angle_alpha   90.00
_cell.angle_beta   90.00
_cell.angle_gamma   90.00
#
_symmetry.space_group_name_H-M   'P 1'
#
loop_
_entity.id
_entity.type
_entity.pdbx_description
1 polymer ?
#
loop_
_entity_poly.entity_id
_entity_poly.type
_entity_poly.pdbx_seq_one_letter_code
_entity_poly.pdbx_strand_id
1 'polypeptide(L)'
;MAAVRLGCTERDRVDAHSVVEGLPTAAEIAEASAKLEEPSKNQILVVRDGSVVGYSTIRWWQERDDTWLYLHRGYLVPEHRRQGIGSAMLSWAEERIRQPGSLRAHPPKPADSDQEAGAR
;
A
#
# COMPACT_ATOMS: atom_id res chain seq x y z
N MET A 1 -4.72 9.81 -6.86
CA MET A 1 -4.90 8.78 -5.81
C MET A 1 -6.11 9.05 -4.91
N ALA A 2 -6.28 10.24 -4.31
CA ALA A 2 -7.50 10.55 -3.54
C ALA A 2 -8.80 10.37 -4.36
N ALA A 3 -8.81 10.85 -5.61
CA ALA A 3 -9.92 10.63 -6.54
C ALA A 3 -10.18 9.13 -6.82
N VAL A 4 -9.15 8.28 -6.84
CA VAL A 4 -9.31 6.82 -6.98
C VAL A 4 -10.00 6.25 -5.74
N ARG A 5 -9.57 6.64 -4.53
CA ARG A 5 -10.20 6.20 -3.28
C ARG A 5 -11.65 6.64 -3.20
N LEU A 6 -11.94 7.87 -3.62
CA LEU A 6 -13.32 8.38 -3.71
C LEU A 6 -14.15 7.60 -4.72
N GLY A 7 -13.63 7.34 -5.93
CA GLY A 7 -14.35 6.55 -6.94
C GLY A 7 -14.64 5.10 -6.52
N CYS A 8 -13.91 4.57 -5.53
CA CYS A 8 -14.18 3.25 -4.97
C CYS A 8 -15.34 3.23 -3.95
N THR A 9 -15.70 4.34 -3.30
CA THR A 9 -16.55 4.32 -2.09
C THR A 9 -17.94 3.72 -2.33
N GLU A 10 -18.63 4.15 -3.40
CA GLU A 10 -20.00 3.73 -3.69
C GLU A 10 -20.08 2.23 -3.96
N ARG A 11 -19.10 1.69 -4.71
CA ARG A 11 -19.08 0.27 -5.07
C ARG A 11 -18.57 -0.61 -3.94
N ASP A 12 -17.58 -0.14 -3.19
CA ASP A 12 -16.87 -0.95 -2.18
C ASP A 12 -17.52 -0.88 -0.79
N ARG A 13 -18.55 -0.04 -0.62
CA ARG A 13 -19.27 0.15 0.65
C ARG A 13 -18.32 0.42 1.81
N VAL A 14 -17.38 1.34 1.56
CA VAL A 14 -16.40 1.77 2.58
C VAL A 14 -17.16 2.28 3.80
N ASP A 15 -16.87 1.69 4.96
CA ASP A 15 -17.45 2.14 6.22
C ASP A 15 -16.80 3.47 6.63
N ALA A 16 -17.59 4.54 6.59
CA ALA A 16 -17.16 5.88 6.98
C ALA A 16 -16.80 5.99 8.47
N HIS A 17 -17.24 5.05 9.30
CA HIS A 17 -16.92 4.98 10.73
C HIS A 17 -15.73 4.06 11.04
N SER A 18 -15.12 3.44 10.03
CA SER A 18 -13.95 2.60 10.24
C SER A 18 -12.76 3.44 10.69
N VAL A 19 -12.29 3.17 11.91
CA VAL A 19 -11.07 3.78 12.46
C VAL A 19 -9.78 3.24 11.81
N VAL A 20 -9.89 2.17 11.02
CA VAL A 20 -8.75 1.49 10.39
C VAL A 20 -8.73 1.69 8.87
N GLU A 21 -9.88 1.67 8.20
CA GLU A 21 -10.00 1.66 6.73
C GLU A 21 -10.94 2.73 6.17
N GLY A 22 -10.99 3.90 6.81
CA GLY A 22 -11.76 5.05 6.33
C GLY A 22 -11.32 5.62 4.98
N LEU A 23 -12.05 6.62 4.49
CA LEU A 23 -11.71 7.34 3.26
C LEU A 23 -10.60 8.37 3.54
N PRO A 24 -9.38 8.20 3.00
CA PRO A 24 -8.29 9.13 3.28
C PRO A 24 -8.41 10.41 2.45
N THR A 25 -7.92 11.50 3.02
CA THR A 25 -7.66 12.77 2.35
C THR A 25 -6.44 12.67 1.42
N ALA A 26 -6.28 13.66 0.54
CA ALA A 26 -5.09 13.76 -0.30
C ALA A 26 -3.79 13.92 0.50
N ALA A 27 -3.83 14.65 1.63
CA ALA A 27 -2.69 14.85 2.50
C ALA A 27 -2.24 13.54 3.16
N GLU A 28 -3.18 12.75 3.69
CA GLU A 28 -2.88 11.45 4.31
C GLU A 28 -2.31 10.47 3.28
N ILE A 29 -2.81 10.48 2.03
CA ILE A 29 -2.21 9.68 0.96
C ILE A 29 -0.78 10.13 0.65
N ALA A 30 -0.53 11.43 0.58
CA ALA A 30 0.80 11.97 0.32
C ALA A 30 1.78 11.57 1.44
N GLU A 31 1.37 11.74 2.70
CA GLU A 31 2.15 11.33 3.86
C GLU A 31 2.43 9.82 3.87
N ALA A 32 1.41 8.99 3.62
CA ALA A 32 1.58 7.55 3.51
C ALA A 32 2.54 7.17 2.37
N SER A 33 2.49 7.87 1.24
CA SER A 33 3.39 7.60 0.11
C SER A 33 4.84 7.99 0.44
N ALA A 34 5.04 9.12 1.12
CA ALA A 34 6.36 9.58 1.54
C ALA A 34 7.03 8.66 2.58
N LYS A 35 6.23 8.00 3.43
CA LYS A 35 6.70 7.03 4.45
C LYS A 35 7.01 5.64 3.90
N LEU A 36 6.84 5.39 2.60
CA LEU A 36 7.27 4.12 2.02
C LEU A 36 8.80 4.05 2.02
N GLU A 37 9.35 2.87 2.32
CA GLU A 37 10.73 2.59 1.96
C GLU A 37 10.85 2.70 0.43
N GLU A 38 11.88 3.36 -0.11
CA GLU A 38 12.04 3.61 -1.55
C GLU A 38 10.71 3.91 -2.31
N PRO A 39 10.04 5.05 -2.07
CA PRO A 39 8.69 5.31 -2.57
C PRO A 39 8.54 5.10 -4.08
N SER A 40 9.54 5.48 -4.87
CA SER A 40 9.56 5.31 -6.33
C SER A 40 9.60 3.84 -6.79
N LYS A 41 9.98 2.91 -5.92
CA LYS A 41 10.05 1.47 -6.21
C LYS A 41 8.94 0.67 -5.51
N ASN A 42 8.30 1.24 -4.50
CA ASN A 42 7.27 0.57 -3.69
C ASN A 42 5.87 1.16 -3.89
N GLN A 43 5.71 1.96 -4.93
CA GLN A 43 4.43 2.49 -5.37
C GLN A 43 4.35 2.48 -6.89
N ILE A 44 3.16 2.13 -7.42
CA ILE A 44 2.82 2.31 -8.83
C ILE A 44 1.51 3.06 -8.98
N LEU A 45 1.39 3.77 -10.10
CA LEU A 45 0.16 4.39 -10.56
C LEU A 45 -0.30 3.70 -11.83
N VAL A 46 -1.61 3.50 -11.96
CA VAL A 46 -2.25 3.05 -13.20
C VAL A 46 -2.85 4.28 -13.86
N VAL A 47 -2.36 4.62 -15.06
CA VAL A 47 -2.82 5.77 -15.84
C VAL A 47 -3.57 5.28 -17.09
N ARG A 48 -4.77 5.81 -17.31
CA ARG A 48 -5.58 5.62 -18.53
C ARG A 48 -6.10 6.98 -18.98
N ASP A 49 -5.94 7.28 -20.26
CA ASP A 49 -6.41 8.53 -20.87
C ASP A 49 -5.98 9.79 -20.10
N GLY A 50 -4.72 9.80 -19.64
CA GLY A 50 -4.13 10.89 -18.87
C GLY A 50 -4.57 10.97 -17.40
N SER A 51 -5.46 10.08 -16.95
CA SER A 51 -6.00 10.08 -15.58
C SER A 51 -5.50 8.89 -14.77
N VAL A 52 -5.21 9.11 -13.49
CA VAL A 52 -4.87 8.02 -12.55
C VAL A 52 -6.15 7.29 -12.17
N VAL A 53 -6.28 6.03 -12.60
CA VAL A 53 -7.46 5.16 -12.36
C VAL A 53 -7.22 4.11 -11.29
N GLY A 54 -5.95 3.89 -10.92
CA GLY A 54 -5.57 2.96 -9.88
C GLY A 54 -4.19 3.26 -9.33
N TYR A 55 -3.87 2.65 -8.21
CA TYR A 55 -2.52 2.68 -7.65
C TYR A 55 -2.31 1.48 -6.72
N SER A 56 -1.05 1.12 -6.50
CA SER A 56 -0.69 0.12 -5.52
C SER A 56 0.53 0.55 -4.71
N THR A 57 0.58 0.13 -3.46
CA THR A 57 1.74 0.30 -2.58
C THR A 57 2.17 -1.03 -1.97
N ILE A 58 3.46 -1.14 -1.66
CA ILE A 58 4.04 -2.29 -0.96
C ILE A 58 4.67 -1.80 0.34
N ARG A 59 4.40 -2.50 1.43
CA ARG A 59 5.07 -2.33 2.72
C ARG A 59 5.47 -3.69 3.26
N TRP A 60 6.41 -3.70 4.20
CA TRP A 60 6.80 -4.91 4.91
C TRP A 60 7.20 -4.58 6.34
N TRP A 61 7.11 -5.58 7.21
CA TRP A 61 7.58 -5.55 8.57
C TRP A 61 7.86 -6.97 9.04
N GLN A 62 8.64 -7.09 10.11
CA GLN A 62 8.89 -8.36 10.77
C GLN A 62 7.95 -8.49 11.97
N GLU A 63 7.29 -9.63 12.10
CA GLU A 63 6.51 -10.00 13.27
C GLU A 63 7.42 -10.48 14.42
N ARG A 64 6.84 -10.66 15.61
CA ARG A 64 7.58 -11.06 16.82
C ARG A 64 8.26 -12.43 16.72
N ASP A 65 7.77 -13.30 15.85
CA ASP A 65 8.27 -14.66 15.62
C ASP A 65 9.27 -14.72 14.45
N ASP A 66 9.85 -13.58 14.10
CA ASP A 66 10.77 -13.37 13.00
C ASP A 66 10.17 -13.56 11.59
N THR A 67 8.86 -13.78 11.47
CA THR A 67 8.18 -13.87 10.17
C THR A 67 8.13 -12.52 9.47
N TRP A 68 8.59 -12.47 8.22
CA TRP A 68 8.43 -11.29 7.37
C TRP A 68 7.05 -11.26 6.73
N LEU A 69 6.29 -10.20 6.99
CA LEU A 69 5.03 -9.92 6.31
C LEU A 69 5.23 -8.87 5.23
N TYR A 70 4.63 -9.14 4.07
CA TYR A 70 4.59 -8.23 2.93
C TYR A 70 3.14 -7.86 2.64
N LEU A 71 2.83 -6.58 2.71
CA LEU A 71 1.51 -6.04 2.44
C LEU A 71 1.52 -5.32 1.08
N HIS A 72 0.86 -5.94 0.11
CA HIS A 72 0.42 -5.27 -1.11
C HIS A 72 -0.96 -4.66 -0.87
N ARG A 73 -1.12 -3.36 -1.16
CA ARG A 73 -2.41 -2.67 -1.07
C ARG A 73 -2.71 -1.93 -2.38
N GLY A 74 -3.67 -2.47 -3.13
CA GLY A 74 -4.07 -1.95 -4.44
C GLY A 74 -5.48 -1.38 -4.44
N TYR A 75 -5.66 -0.26 -5.14
CA TYR A 75 -6.96 0.36 -5.39
C TYR A 75 -7.13 0.62 -6.89
N LEU A 76 -8.32 0.31 -7.40
CA LEU A 76 -8.68 0.48 -8.80
C LEU A 76 -10.15 0.90 -8.88
N VAL A 77 -10.42 2.01 -9.57
CA VAL A 77 -11.80 2.47 -9.74
C VAL A 77 -12.67 1.41 -10.41
N PRO A 78 -13.95 1.25 -10.01
CA PRO A 78 -14.81 0.14 -10.42
C PRO A 78 -14.89 -0.12 -11.92
N GLU A 79 -14.92 0.94 -12.72
CA GLU A 79 -15.09 0.92 -14.18
C GLU A 79 -13.93 0.20 -14.88
N HIS A 80 -12.76 0.17 -14.26
CA HIS A 80 -11.54 -0.45 -14.79
C HIS A 80 -11.29 -1.87 -14.24
N ARG A 81 -12.18 -2.39 -13.39
CA ARG A 81 -12.05 -3.73 -12.81
C ARG A 81 -12.42 -4.80 -13.82
N ARG A 82 -12.00 -6.04 -13.54
CA ARG A 82 -12.25 -7.24 -14.38
C ARG A 82 -11.67 -7.16 -15.80
N GLN A 83 -10.71 -6.26 -16.02
CA GLN A 83 -9.97 -6.07 -17.27
C GLN A 83 -8.49 -6.50 -17.15
N GLY A 84 -8.14 -7.33 -16.17
CA GLY A 84 -6.77 -7.80 -15.93
C GLY A 84 -5.85 -6.80 -15.21
N ILE A 85 -6.24 -5.54 -15.05
CA ILE A 85 -5.40 -4.50 -14.40
C ILE A 85 -5.05 -4.87 -12.95
N GLY A 86 -6.01 -5.36 -12.17
CA GLY A 86 -5.76 -5.78 -10.79
C GLY A 86 -4.76 -6.95 -10.70
N SER A 87 -4.85 -7.92 -11.62
CA SER A 87 -3.89 -9.02 -11.71
C SER A 87 -2.50 -8.50 -12.07
N ALA A 88 -2.39 -7.56 -13.01
CA ALA A 88 -1.11 -6.95 -13.36
C ALA A 88 -0.49 -6.18 -12.17
N MET A 89 -1.30 -5.46 -11.39
CA MET A 89 -0.85 -4.78 -10.17
C MET A 89 -0.32 -5.77 -9.12
N LEU A 90 -1.02 -6.89 -8.93
CA LEU A 90 -0.59 -7.95 -8.01
C LEU A 90 0.72 -8.60 -8.49
N SER A 91 0.81 -8.98 -9.76
CA SER A 91 2.04 -9.57 -10.32
C SER A 91 3.23 -8.64 -10.22
N TRP A 92 3.04 -7.33 -10.47
CA TRP A 92 4.08 -6.32 -10.23
C TRP A 92 4.55 -6.34 -8.78
N ALA A 93 3.62 -6.42 -7.82
CA ALA A 93 3.97 -6.42 -6.41
C ALA A 93 4.75 -7.67 -6.00
N GLU A 94 4.30 -8.84 -6.44
CA GLU A 94 4.98 -10.12 -6.21
C GLU A 94 6.38 -10.16 -6.83
N GLU A 95 6.55 -9.57 -8.01
CA GLU A 95 7.86 -9.43 -8.64
C GLU A 95 8.76 -8.50 -7.84
N ARG A 96 8.27 -7.32 -7.44
CA ARG A 96 9.02 -6.35 -6.63
C ARG A 96 9.45 -6.95 -5.30
N ILE A 97 8.58 -7.72 -4.62
CA ILE A 97 8.88 -8.38 -3.34
C ILE A 97 9.97 -9.44 -3.50
N ARG A 98 9.99 -10.18 -4.61
CA ARG A 98 10.99 -11.22 -4.89
C ARG A 98 12.36 -10.69 -5.29
N GLN A 99 12.52 -9.38 -5.54
CA GLN A 99 13.80 -8.84 -5.97
C GLN A 99 14.87 -9.00 -4.88
N PRO A 100 16.12 -9.32 -5.23
CA PRO A 100 17.18 -9.53 -4.23
C PRO A 100 17.39 -8.33 -3.29
N GLY A 101 17.11 -7.11 -3.75
CA GLY A 101 17.19 -5.87 -2.97
C GLY A 101 16.10 -5.73 -1.90
N SER A 102 14.86 -6.19 -2.14
CA SER A 102 13.81 -6.23 -1.11
C SER A 102 14.05 -7.34 -0.08
N LEU A 103 14.84 -8.36 -0.42
CA LEU A 103 15.20 -9.45 0.47
C LEU A 103 16.51 -9.22 1.26
N ARG A 104 17.27 -8.16 0.93
CA ARG A 104 18.56 -7.80 1.56
C ARG A 104 18.56 -6.42 2.22
N ALA A 105 17.56 -5.58 1.96
CA ALA A 105 17.41 -4.27 2.60
C ALA A 105 16.86 -4.37 4.03
N HIS A 106 16.69 -5.57 4.59
CA HIS A 106 16.26 -5.76 5.96
C HIS A 106 17.42 -5.43 6.91
N PRO A 107 17.41 -4.27 7.61
CA PRO A 107 18.32 -4.13 8.74
C PRO A 107 18.00 -5.24 9.75
N PRO A 108 19.02 -5.86 10.40
CA PRO A 108 18.74 -6.73 11.52
C PRO A 108 17.90 -5.95 12.54
N LYS A 109 16.86 -6.58 13.10
CA LYS A 109 16.11 -6.03 14.23
C LYS A 109 17.14 -5.49 15.23
N PRO A 110 17.13 -4.19 15.60
CA PRO A 110 17.99 -3.74 16.68
C PRO A 110 17.63 -4.58 17.90
N ALA A 111 18.65 -5.16 18.54
CA ALA A 111 18.47 -5.99 19.73
C ALA A 111 17.56 -5.24 20.72
N ASP A 112 16.52 -5.93 21.21
CA ASP A 112 15.48 -5.33 22.04
C ASP A 112 16.07 -4.38 23.08
N SER A 113 15.83 -3.09 22.88
CA SER A 113 15.91 -2.07 23.93
C SER A 113 14.51 -1.48 24.07
N ASP A 114 13.75 -2.15 24.93
CA ASP A 114 12.52 -1.76 25.63
C ASP A 114 11.78 -0.47 25.24
N GLN A 115 10.50 -0.68 24.89
CA GLN A 115 9.26 0.00 25.33
C GLN A 115 9.08 1.54 25.35
N GLU A 116 7.83 1.90 25.04
CA GLU A 116 7.09 3.18 25.24
C GLU A 116 7.22 4.22 24.11
N ALA A 117 6.14 4.74 23.50
CA ALA A 117 4.84 5.14 24.03
C ALA A 117 3.69 4.58 23.18
N GLY A 118 2.57 4.12 23.71
CA GLY A 118 1.82 4.72 24.81
C GLY A 118 0.52 5.27 24.21
N ALA A 119 -0.47 4.39 24.07
CA ALA A 119 -1.85 4.79 23.82
C ALA A 119 -2.30 5.71 24.96
N ARG A 120 -2.65 6.95 24.63
CA ARG A 120 -3.58 7.81 25.36
C ARG A 120 -4.35 8.65 24.37
#